data_AF-A0A520Y627-F1
#
_entry.id   AF-A0A520Y627-F1
#
_cell.length_a   1.000
_cell.length_b   1.000
_cell.length_c   1.000
_cell.angle_alpha   90.00
_cell.angle_beta   90.00
_cell.angle_gamma   90.00
#
_symmetry.space_group_name_H-M   'P 1'
#
loop_
_entity.id
_entity.type
_entity.pdbx_description
1 polymer ?
#
loop_
_entity_poly.entity_id
_entity_poly.type
_entity_poly.pdbx_seq_one_letter_code
_entity_poly.pdbx_strand_id
1 'polypeptide(L)'
;MLEADLFWSFRSPYSYLATKRYRQLHDNFNIDIKFRPVLPLAVRDPEFFELKDPNWIRYTILDVGRLAVYHNLPFGLPEPDP
;
A
#
# COMPACT_ATOMS: atom_id res chain seq x y z
N MET A 1 20.48 1.37 16.91
CA MET A 1 19.07 1.58 16.50
C MET A 1 18.93 1.00 15.11
N LEU A 2 17.88 0.23 14.83
CA LEU A 2 17.67 -0.36 13.49
C LEU A 2 16.90 0.66 12.64
N GLU A 3 17.32 0.86 11.40
CA GLU A 3 16.69 1.80 10.48
C GLU A 3 16.06 1.06 9.30
N ALA A 4 14.94 1.59 8.80
CA ALA A 4 14.27 1.07 7.61
C ALA A 4 13.72 2.22 6.75
N ASP A 5 13.96 2.16 5.44
CA ASP A 5 13.32 3.06 4.48
C ASP A 5 11.96 2.50 4.03
N LEU A 6 10.89 3.26 4.23
CA LEU A 6 9.53 2.89 3.83
C LEU A 6 9.10 3.68 2.59
N PHE A 7 9.16 3.03 1.43
CA PHE A 7 8.62 3.56 0.18
C PHE A 7 7.12 3.25 0.09
N TRP A 8 6.27 4.29 0.10
CA TRP A 8 4.83 4.15 0.30
C TRP A 8 4.05 5.02 -0.68
N SER A 9 2.94 4.54 -1.23
CA SER A 9 2.14 5.30 -2.21
C SER A 9 0.67 5.41 -1.79
N PHE A 10 0.09 6.62 -1.93
CA PHE A 10 -1.32 6.89 -1.65
C PHE A 10 -2.29 6.12 -2.56
N ARG A 11 -1.84 5.72 -3.76
CA ARG A 11 -2.64 4.92 -4.72
C ARG A 11 -2.31 3.42 -4.66
N SER A 12 -1.55 2.99 -3.65
CA SER A 12 -1.26 1.57 -3.41
C SER A 12 -2.15 1.03 -2.29
N PRO A 13 -3.10 0.12 -2.59
CA PRO A 13 -3.96 -0.45 -1.56
C PRO A 13 -3.18 -1.26 -0.51
N TYR A 14 -2.07 -1.90 -0.91
CA TYR A 14 -1.22 -2.64 0.03
C TYR A 14 -0.44 -1.71 0.95
N SER A 15 -0.05 -0.53 0.46
CA SER A 15 0.56 0.52 1.29
C SER A 15 -0.43 0.94 2.40
N TYR A 16 -1.70 1.15 2.07
CA TYR A 16 -2.76 1.42 3.05
C TYR A 16 -2.92 0.29 4.09
N LEU A 17 -3.05 -0.96 3.63
CA LEU A 17 -3.23 -2.13 4.52
C LEU A 17 -2.08 -2.29 5.53
N ALA A 18 -0.86 -1.96 5.11
CA ALA A 18 0.34 -2.14 5.93
C ALA A 18 0.60 -0.98 6.93
N THR A 19 -0.06 0.18 6.79
CA THR A 19 0.22 1.39 7.59
C THR A 19 0.19 1.14 9.10
N LYS A 20 -0.83 0.46 9.63
CA LYS A 20 -0.90 0.15 11.07
C LYS A 20 0.27 -0.73 11.53
N ARG A 21 0.74 -1.65 10.69
CA ARG A 21 1.84 -2.57 11.03
C ARG A 21 3.18 -1.83 11.04
N TYR A 22 3.40 -0.89 10.13
CA TYR A 22 4.60 -0.03 10.18
C TYR A 22 4.65 0.79 11.47
N ARG A 23 3.51 1.35 11.91
CA ARG A 23 3.43 2.05 13.19
C ARG A 23 3.78 1.13 14.37
N GLN A 24 3.25 -0.09 14.38
CA GLN A 24 3.57 -1.08 15.40
C GLN A 24 5.05 -1.51 15.39
N LEU A 25 5.68 -1.58 14.22
CA LEU A 25 7.12 -1.87 14.09
C LEU A 25 7.96 -0.79 14.77
N HIS A 26 7.63 0.48 14.52
CA HIS A 26 8.28 1.60 15.18
C HIS A 26 8.10 1.53 16.71
N ASP A 27 6.86 1.32 17.15
CA ASP A 27 6.50 1.42 18.58
C ASP A 27 7.00 0.24 19.41
N ASN A 28 7.00 -0.98 18.86
CA ASN A 28 7.28 -2.20 19.62
C ASN A 28 8.71 -2.73 19.45
N PHE A 29 9.43 -2.32 18.39
CA PHE A 29 10.72 -2.92 18.03
C PHE A 29 11.87 -1.92 17.89
N ASN A 30 11.68 -0.66 18.30
CA ASN A 30 12.71 0.39 18.23
C ASN A 30 13.33 0.53 16.82
N ILE A 31 12.47 0.46 15.81
CA ILE A 31 12.82 0.63 14.40
C ILE A 31 12.54 2.08 14.01
N ASP A 32 13.56 2.80 13.58
CA ASP A 32 13.43 4.13 13.01
C ASP A 32 13.02 4.01 11.54
N ILE A 33 11.74 4.27 11.28
CA ILE A 33 11.16 4.16 9.93
C ILE A 33 11.26 5.51 9.22
N LYS A 34 12.10 5.58 8.19
CA LYS A 34 12.23 6.73 7.30
C LYS A 34 11.13 6.67 6.23
N PHE A 35 10.07 7.44 6.44
CA PHE A 35 8.95 7.51 5.50
C PHE A 35 9.34 8.24 4.21
N ARG A 36 9.14 7.58 3.07
CA ARG A 36 9.44 8.09 1.72
C ARG A 36 8.22 7.91 0.81
N PRO A 37 7.36 8.91 0.68
CA PRO A 37 6.23 8.81 -0.24
C PRO A 37 6.73 8.72 -1.69
N VAL A 38 6.09 7.86 -2.48
CA VAL A 38 6.40 7.69 -3.91
C VAL A 38 5.15 7.82 -4.77
N LEU A 39 5.37 8.30 -5.99
CA LEU A 39 4.32 8.39 -7.00
C LEU A 39 3.73 7.00 -7.32
N PRO A 40 2.45 6.95 -7.72
CA PRO A 40 1.81 5.72 -8.17
C PRO A 40 2.64 5.03 -9.26
N LEU A 41 2.66 3.70 -9.25
CA LEU A 41 3.46 2.94 -10.22
C LEU A 41 3.02 3.25 -11.67
N ALA A 42 1.72 3.44 -11.89
CA ALA A 42 1.15 3.86 -13.17
C ALA A 42 1.71 5.18 -13.74
N VAL A 43 2.27 6.06 -12.89
CA VAL A 43 2.91 7.32 -13.32
C VAL A 43 4.40 7.11 -13.59
N ARG A 44 5.03 6.14 -12.92
CA ARG A 44 6.47 5.88 -12.99
C ARG A 44 6.87 4.90 -14.08
N ASP A 45 5.92 4.11 -14.57
CA ASP A 45 6.13 3.07 -15.57
C ASP A 45 5.12 3.22 -16.71
N PRO A 46 5.55 3.68 -17.90
CA PRO A 46 4.68 3.85 -19.06
C PRO A 46 4.04 2.54 -19.54
N GLU A 47 4.67 1.39 -19.29
CA GLU A 47 4.21 0.07 -19.72
C GLU A 47 3.31 -0.60 -18.69
N PHE A 48 3.01 0.08 -17.57
CA PHE A 48 2.30 -0.49 -16.43
C PHE A 48 0.95 -1.13 -16.79
N PHE A 49 0.26 -0.59 -17.79
CA PHE A 49 -1.03 -1.09 -18.27
C PHE A 49 -0.91 -2.09 -19.43
N GLU A 50 0.23 -2.12 -20.13
CA GLU A 50 0.41 -2.88 -21.38
C GLU A 50 0.69 -4.38 -21.12
N LEU A 51 1.12 -4.74 -19.90
CA LEU A 51 1.66 -6.09 -19.60
C LEU A 51 0.88 -6.89 -18.55
N LYS A 52 -0.41 -6.59 -18.32
CA LYS A 52 -1.14 -7.24 -17.22
C LYS A 52 -2.26 -8.15 -17.68
N ASP A 53 -2.26 -9.36 -17.11
CA ASP A 53 -3.37 -10.32 -17.21
C ASP A 53 -4.70 -9.61 -16.94
N PRO A 54 -5.71 -9.68 -17.81
CA PRO A 54 -6.98 -8.95 -17.64
C PRO A 54 -7.65 -9.12 -16.27
N ASN A 55 -7.39 -10.22 -15.56
CA ASN A 55 -7.95 -10.50 -14.24
C ASN A 55 -7.21 -9.82 -13.08
N TRP A 56 -6.05 -9.20 -13.32
CA TRP A 56 -5.21 -8.66 -12.26
C TRP A 56 -5.95 -7.65 -11.39
N ILE A 57 -6.68 -6.70 -11.98
CA ILE A 57 -7.43 -5.66 -11.26
C ILE A 57 -8.51 -6.33 -10.40
N ARG A 58 -9.27 -7.25 -11.00
CA ARG A 58 -10.34 -7.97 -10.30
C ARG A 58 -9.78 -8.73 -9.11
N TYR A 59 -8.67 -9.43 -9.29
CA TYR A 59 -8.01 -10.15 -8.22
C TYR A 59 -7.50 -9.19 -7.13
N THR A 60 -6.82 -8.10 -7.50
CA THR A 60 -6.32 -7.11 -6.54
C THR A 60 -7.43 -6.52 -5.69
N ILE A 61 -8.57 -6.15 -6.28
CA ILE A 61 -9.71 -5.62 -5.52
C ILE A 61 -10.27 -6.66 -4.54
N LEU A 62 -10.42 -7.91 -4.98
CA LEU A 62 -10.91 -9.01 -4.13
C LEU A 62 -9.95 -9.31 -2.98
N ASP A 63 -8.66 -9.38 -3.26
CA ASP A 63 -7.60 -9.67 -2.29
C ASP A 63 -7.51 -8.56 -1.23
N VAL A 64 -7.39 -7.30 -1.67
CA VAL A 64 -7.32 -6.14 -0.78
C VAL A 64 -8.57 -6.03 0.08
N GLY A 65 -9.76 -6.27 -0.48
CA GLY A 65 -11.01 -6.29 0.28
C GLY A 65 -11.01 -7.36 1.38
N ARG A 66 -10.56 -8.57 1.07
CA ARG A 66 -10.42 -9.66 2.07
C ARG A 66 -9.41 -9.32 3.16
N LEU A 67 -8.27 -8.75 2.79
CA LEU A 67 -7.24 -8.32 3.74
C LEU A 67 -7.71 -7.18 4.64
N ALA A 68 -8.48 -6.24 4.10
CA ALA A 68 -9.06 -5.16 4.90
C ALA A 68 -10.03 -5.72 5.95
N VAL A 69 -10.90 -6.67 5.57
CA VAL A 69 -11.79 -7.37 6.51
C VAL A 69 -10.97 -8.12 7.56
N TYR A 70 -9.97 -8.89 7.14
CA TYR A 70 -9.09 -9.65 8.04
C TYR A 70 -8.36 -8.76 9.05
N HIS A 71 -7.93 -7.57 8.62
CA HIS A 71 -7.25 -6.59 9.47
C HIS A 71 -8.19 -5.61 10.18
N ASN A 72 -9.51 -5.78 10.05
CA ASN A 72 -10.53 -4.87 10.57
C ASN A 72 -10.24 -3.39 10.20
N LEU A 73 -10.00 -3.16 8.91
CA LEU A 73 -9.74 -1.85 8.32
C LEU A 73 -10.94 -1.42 7.47
N PRO A 74 -11.31 -0.13 7.51
CA PRO A 74 -12.25 0.39 6.54
C PRO A 74 -11.65 0.28 5.14
N PHE A 75 -12.46 -0.03 4.13
CA PHE A 75 -11.99 -0.12 2.75
C PHE A 75 -13.00 0.52 1.81
N GLY A 76 -12.52 1.39 0.95
CA GLY A 76 -13.32 2.17 0.02
C GLY A 76 -12.44 2.90 -0.97
N LEU A 77 -13.07 3.54 -1.95
CA LEU A 77 -12.37 4.43 -2.87
C LEU A 77 -11.93 5.70 -2.13
N PRO A 78 -10.74 6.24 -2.45
CA PRO A 78 -10.30 7.50 -1.88
C PRO A 78 -11.18 8.66 -2.36
N GLU A 79 -11.50 9.59 -1.47
CA GLU A 79 -12.25 10.81 -1.77
C GLU A 79 -11.68 11.99 -0.94
N PRO A 80 -11.09 13.03 -1.57
CA PRO A 80 -10.79 13.14 -3.00
C PRO A 80 -9.73 12.12 -3.46
N ASP A 81 -9.62 11.89 -4.77
CA ASP A 81 -8.53 11.06 -5.31
C ASP A 81 -7.18 11.76 -5.04
N PRO A 82 -6.22 11.11 -4.34
CA PRO A 82 -4.94 11.71 -3.96
C PRO A 82 -3.98 11.94 -5.12
#